data_AF-A0AAX3I3T4-F1
#
_entry.id   AF-A0AAX3I3T4-F1
#
_cell.length_a   1.000
_cell.length_b   1.000
_cell.length_c   1.000
_cell.angle_alpha   90.00
_cell.angle_beta   90.00
_cell.angle_gamma   90.00
#
_symmetry.space_group_name_H-M   'P 1'
#
loop_
_entity.id
_entity.type
_entity.pdbx_description
1 polymer ?
#
loop_
_entity_poly.entity_id
_entity_poly.type
_entity_poly.pdbx_seq_one_letter_code
_entity_poly.pdbx_strand_id
1 'polypeptide(L)'
;MADGFLLPGEHQLAEEFAVSRGTLREALAELKRRHYIATQSGVGSIVTFDGMVLDQRSGWAQALADTGAQVSTEILRFEAVTRADLFSRFGTDQFIALDRLRRAADGTPVSLERSLMPAVGDLESLPRIGLIDNSLTITLAAYGYVGADGDQWIGAEPLSDEDAERLGRPIGTVFLKASRTTYDRRERFMEHVESLLDPVHFRLHLQFGASK
;
A
#
# COMPACT_ATOMS: atom_id res chain seq x y z
N MET A 1 -9.83 -19.83 12.85
CA MET A 1 -9.28 -19.27 11.59
C MET A 1 -8.85 -20.45 10.74
N ALA A 2 -9.10 -20.44 9.42
CA ALA A 2 -8.57 -21.49 8.55
C ALA A 2 -7.03 -21.39 8.51
N ASP A 3 -6.36 -22.48 8.16
CA ASP A 3 -4.89 -22.49 8.07
C ASP A 3 -4.40 -21.43 7.07
N GLY A 4 -3.34 -20.69 7.45
CA GLY A 4 -2.65 -19.75 6.56
C GLY A 4 -3.08 -18.28 6.60
N PHE A 5 -3.96 -17.87 7.52
CA PHE A 5 -4.22 -16.44 7.74
C PHE A 5 -3.02 -15.76 8.42
N LEU A 6 -2.60 -14.63 7.86
CA LEU A 6 -1.54 -13.82 8.43
C LEU A 6 -2.08 -13.01 9.61
N LEU A 7 -1.30 -12.97 10.68
CA LEU A 7 -1.64 -12.16 11.84
C LEU A 7 -1.49 -10.67 11.52
N PRO A 8 -2.38 -9.80 12.02
CA PRO A 8 -2.17 -8.36 12.00
C PRO A 8 -0.83 -7.97 12.63
N GLY A 9 -0.34 -6.76 12.33
CA GLY A 9 0.92 -6.27 12.88
C GLY A 9 0.91 -6.24 14.42
N GLU A 10 2.09 -6.41 15.05
CA GLU A 10 2.21 -6.43 16.51
C GLU A 10 1.60 -5.20 17.19
N HIS A 11 1.71 -4.02 16.55
CA HIS A 11 1.14 -2.81 17.10
C HIS A 11 -0.39 -2.86 17.17
N GLN A 12 -1.03 -3.26 16.06
CA GLN A 12 -2.48 -3.38 15.97
C GLN A 12 -3.02 -4.42 16.95
N LEU A 13 -2.34 -5.56 17.08
CA LEU A 13 -2.72 -6.60 18.05
C LEU A 13 -2.57 -6.12 19.49
N ALA A 14 -1.54 -5.32 19.79
CA ALA A 14 -1.33 -4.81 21.15
C ALA A 14 -2.46 -3.84 21.55
N GLU A 15 -2.91 -3.01 20.62
CA GLU A 15 -4.06 -2.13 20.80
C GLU A 15 -5.37 -2.90 20.91
N GLU A 16 -5.63 -3.83 19.99
CA GLU A 16 -6.84 -4.66 19.96
C GLU A 16 -7.02 -5.44 21.28
N PHE A 17 -5.94 -6.02 21.79
CA PHE A 17 -5.97 -6.77 23.05
C PHE A 17 -5.72 -5.92 24.29
N ALA A 18 -5.51 -4.60 24.14
CA ALA A 18 -5.20 -3.66 25.22
C ALA A 18 -4.07 -4.15 26.16
N VAL A 19 -3.00 -4.68 25.56
CA VAL A 19 -1.83 -5.20 26.29
C VAL A 19 -0.56 -4.42 25.96
N SER A 20 0.44 -4.52 26.84
CA SER A 20 1.78 -4.00 26.52
C SER A 20 2.39 -4.78 25.35
N ARG A 21 3.24 -4.11 24.56
CA ARG A 21 3.99 -4.75 23.46
C ARG A 21 4.86 -5.91 23.95
N GLY A 22 5.42 -5.83 25.15
CA GLY A 22 6.19 -6.92 25.75
C GLY A 22 5.33 -8.16 25.97
N THR A 23 4.15 -7.98 26.54
CA THR A 23 3.16 -9.04 26.76
C THR A 23 2.71 -9.69 25.45
N LEU A 24 2.43 -8.89 24.41
CA LEU A 24 2.06 -9.43 23.11
C LEU A 24 3.20 -10.25 22.49
N ARG A 25 4.45 -9.74 22.54
CA ARG A 25 5.61 -10.45 21.98
C ARG A 25 5.83 -11.80 22.67
N GLU A 26 5.66 -11.88 23.99
CA GLU A 26 5.74 -13.15 24.72
C GLU A 26 4.63 -14.12 24.28
N ALA A 27 3.40 -13.64 24.10
CA ALA A 27 2.29 -14.45 23.63
C ALA A 27 2.51 -14.99 22.20
N LEU A 28 2.98 -14.14 21.27
CA LEU A 28 3.31 -14.54 19.91
C LEU A 28 4.49 -15.53 19.88
N ALA A 29 5.51 -15.32 20.72
CA ALA A 29 6.63 -16.25 20.85
C ALA A 29 6.16 -17.64 21.34
N GLU A 30 5.23 -17.68 22.29
CA GLU A 30 4.65 -18.92 22.79
C GLU A 30 3.79 -19.63 21.74
N LEU A 31 2.97 -18.89 20.98
CA LEU A 31 2.20 -19.44 19.86
C LEU A 31 3.12 -20.03 18.78
N LYS A 32 4.24 -19.35 18.48
CA LYS A 32 5.25 -19.84 17.55
C LYS A 32 5.92 -21.10 18.07
N ARG A 33 6.29 -21.13 19.35
CA ARG A 33 6.91 -22.29 20.01
C ARG A 33 5.99 -23.52 19.98
N ARG A 34 4.67 -23.31 20.07
CA ARG A 34 3.66 -24.37 19.97
C ARG A 34 3.24 -24.72 18.54
N HIS A 35 3.90 -24.14 17.54
CA HIS A 35 3.61 -24.35 16.12
C HIS A 35 2.20 -23.93 15.69
N TYR A 36 1.55 -23.02 16.43
CA TYR A 36 0.28 -22.43 16.01
C TYR A 36 0.46 -21.32 14.98
N ILE A 37 1.64 -20.69 14.97
CA ILE A 37 2.00 -19.64 14.01
C ILE A 37 3.45 -19.84 13.54
N ALA A 38 3.76 -19.37 12.34
CA ALA A 38 5.12 -19.34 11.82
C ALA A 38 5.53 -17.89 11.50
N THR A 39 6.80 -17.55 11.73
CA THR A 39 7.37 -16.29 11.22
C THR A 39 8.06 -16.61 9.92
N GLN A 40 7.61 -16.00 8.82
CA GLN A 40 8.31 -16.10 7.55
C GLN A 40 9.15 -14.83 7.37
N SER A 41 10.46 -14.97 7.60
CA SER A 41 11.41 -13.88 7.34
C SER A 41 11.68 -13.81 5.83
N GLY A 42 11.44 -12.65 5.22
CA GLY A 42 12.22 -12.18 4.07
C GLY A 42 12.23 -13.04 2.81
N VAL A 43 11.15 -13.74 2.47
CA VAL A 43 10.93 -14.06 1.05
C VAL A 43 10.25 -12.82 0.47
N GLY A 44 11.05 -11.85 0.06
CA GLY A 44 10.55 -10.60 -0.50
C GLY A 44 9.70 -10.92 -1.73
N SER A 45 8.40 -10.68 -1.65
CA SER A 45 7.52 -10.77 -2.80
C SER A 45 7.61 -9.44 -3.55
N ILE A 46 7.88 -9.49 -4.85
CA ILE A 46 7.94 -8.29 -5.69
C ILE A 46 6.75 -8.30 -6.64
N VAL A 47 6.04 -7.17 -6.74
CA VAL A 47 4.98 -7.03 -7.73
C VAL A 47 5.63 -6.83 -9.10
N THR A 48 5.11 -7.53 -10.10
CA THR A 48 5.50 -7.36 -11.50
C THR A 48 4.37 -6.74 -12.30
N PHE A 49 4.69 -6.02 -13.38
CA PHE A 49 3.76 -5.57 -14.41
C PHE A 49 4.15 -6.17 -15.76
N ASP A 50 3.26 -6.92 -16.40
CA ASP A 50 3.50 -7.66 -17.66
C ASP A 50 4.81 -8.48 -17.64
N GLY A 51 5.16 -9.04 -16.47
CA GLY A 51 6.36 -9.84 -16.24
C GLY A 51 7.62 -9.07 -15.85
N MET A 52 7.58 -7.73 -15.84
CA MET A 52 8.67 -6.86 -15.40
C MET A 52 8.59 -6.56 -13.91
N VAL A 53 9.70 -6.70 -13.19
CA VAL A 53 9.80 -6.41 -11.75
C VAL A 53 9.65 -4.91 -11.49
N LEU A 54 8.78 -4.53 -10.54
CA LEU A 54 8.59 -3.15 -10.14
C LEU A 54 9.38 -2.83 -8.87
N ASP A 55 10.31 -1.88 -8.94
CA ASP A 55 10.91 -1.30 -7.73
C ASP A 55 10.01 -0.20 -7.15
N GLN A 56 9.22 -0.57 -6.14
CA GLN A 56 8.28 0.34 -5.51
C GLN A 56 8.93 1.34 -4.53
N ARG A 57 10.26 1.34 -4.37
CA ARG A 57 10.95 2.31 -3.51
C ARG A 57 10.86 3.74 -4.07
N SER A 58 10.81 3.86 -5.39
CA SER A 58 10.69 5.14 -6.10
C SER A 58 9.23 5.56 -6.35
N GLY A 59 8.27 4.78 -5.87
CA GLY A 59 6.83 4.98 -6.11
C GLY A 59 6.33 4.34 -7.40
N TRP A 60 5.02 4.08 -7.48
CA TRP A 60 4.40 3.33 -8.59
C TRP A 60 4.58 3.95 -9.97
N ALA A 61 4.52 5.29 -10.09
CA ALA A 61 4.67 5.97 -11.37
C ALA A 61 6.06 5.75 -11.97
N GLN A 62 7.10 5.90 -11.14
CA GLN A 62 8.47 5.63 -11.56
C GLN A 62 8.70 4.15 -11.83
N ALA A 63 8.19 3.27 -10.95
CA ALA A 63 8.34 1.83 -11.11
C ALA A 63 7.76 1.33 -12.45
N LEU A 64 6.60 1.84 -12.86
CA LEU A 64 5.98 1.50 -14.15
C LEU A 64 6.74 2.13 -15.32
N ALA A 65 7.16 3.39 -15.21
CA ALA A 65 7.98 4.04 -16.24
C ALA A 65 9.30 3.28 -16.50
N ASP A 66 9.95 2.79 -15.45
CA ASP A 66 11.21 2.04 -15.52
C ASP A 66 11.06 0.69 -16.25
N THR A 67 9.85 0.12 -16.30
CA THR A 67 9.58 -1.07 -17.13
C THR A 67 9.48 -0.77 -18.62
N GLY A 68 9.43 0.51 -19.01
CA GLY A 68 9.13 0.94 -20.37
C GLY A 68 7.64 0.83 -20.75
N ALA A 69 6.78 0.42 -19.80
CA ALA A 69 5.35 0.34 -20.02
C ALA A 69 4.74 1.72 -20.30
N GLN A 70 3.97 1.81 -21.37
CA GLN A 70 3.21 3.01 -21.71
C GLN A 70 1.92 3.01 -20.88
N VAL A 71 2.00 3.62 -19.69
CA VAL A 71 0.88 3.72 -18.75
C VAL A 71 0.57 5.20 -18.51
N SER A 72 -0.68 5.61 -18.78
CA SER A 72 -1.15 6.96 -18.45
C SER A 72 -1.78 6.97 -17.06
N THR A 73 -1.60 8.08 -16.33
CA THR A 73 -2.21 8.28 -15.00
C THR A 73 -3.25 9.40 -15.06
N GLU A 74 -4.43 9.14 -14.51
CA GLU A 74 -5.52 10.09 -14.33
C GLU A 74 -5.73 10.30 -12.81
N ILE A 75 -5.72 11.55 -12.35
CA ILE A 75 -6.02 11.88 -10.95
C ILE A 75 -7.54 12.00 -10.82
N LEU A 76 -8.15 11.10 -10.03
CA LEU A 76 -9.58 11.06 -9.77
C LEU A 76 -9.97 11.90 -8.55
N ARG A 77 -9.07 12.01 -7.58
CA ARG A 77 -9.27 12.77 -6.34
C ARG A 77 -7.94 13.35 -5.90
N PHE A 78 -7.94 14.61 -5.47
CA PHE A 78 -6.79 15.20 -4.80
C PHE A 78 -7.27 16.31 -3.85
N GLU A 79 -7.48 15.99 -2.58
CA GLU A 79 -8.10 16.93 -1.63
C GLU A 79 -7.72 16.63 -0.18
N ALA A 80 -7.93 17.62 0.70
CA ALA A 80 -7.84 17.40 2.14
C ALA A 80 -9.11 16.71 2.65
N VAL A 81 -8.93 15.73 3.54
CA VAL A 81 -10.01 14.92 4.11
C VAL A 81 -9.79 14.73 5.61
N THR A 82 -10.89 14.63 6.35
CA THR A 82 -10.88 14.21 7.75
C THR A 82 -11.39 12.77 7.88
N ARG A 83 -10.62 11.90 8.52
CA ARG A 83 -10.89 10.47 8.73
C ARG A 83 -10.64 10.10 10.19
N ALA A 84 -11.60 10.45 11.04
CA ALA A 84 -11.52 10.17 12.48
C ALA A 84 -11.40 8.67 12.81
N ASP A 85 -11.94 7.81 11.94
CA ASP A 85 -11.83 6.35 12.05
C ASP A 85 -10.40 5.81 11.90
N LEU A 86 -9.48 6.62 11.35
CA LEU A 86 -8.08 6.25 11.16
C LEU A 86 -7.15 6.84 12.23
N PHE A 87 -7.67 7.64 13.16
CA PHE A 87 -6.86 8.31 14.18
C PHE A 87 -6.10 7.33 15.06
N SER A 88 -6.75 6.27 15.53
CA SER A 88 -6.10 5.25 16.37
C SER A 88 -4.94 4.58 15.64
N ARG A 89 -5.09 4.34 14.33
CA ARG A 89 -4.09 3.63 13.52
C ARG A 89 -2.89 4.49 13.13
N PHE A 90 -3.11 5.76 12.80
CA PHE A 90 -2.06 6.62 12.22
C PHE A 90 -1.68 7.82 13.09
N GLY A 91 -2.36 8.04 14.23
CA GLY A 91 -2.11 9.16 15.13
C GLY A 91 -2.56 10.53 14.59
N THR A 92 -3.33 10.55 13.50
CA THR A 92 -3.90 11.75 12.88
C THR A 92 -5.24 11.42 12.23
N ASP A 93 -6.14 12.39 12.19
CA ASP A 93 -7.39 12.32 11.43
C ASP A 93 -7.39 13.22 10.19
N GLN A 94 -6.37 14.07 10.01
CA GLN A 94 -6.25 14.94 8.84
C GLN A 94 -5.30 14.34 7.80
N PHE A 95 -5.81 14.19 6.57
CA PHE A 95 -5.07 13.59 5.46
C PHE A 95 -5.23 14.39 4.18
N ILE A 96 -4.26 14.26 3.28
CA ILE A 96 -4.47 14.51 1.86
C ILE A 96 -4.77 13.16 1.20
N ALA A 97 -5.92 13.09 0.54
CA ALA A 97 -6.33 11.95 -0.26
C ALA A 97 -5.94 12.18 -1.72
N LEU A 98 -5.27 11.20 -2.34
CA LEU A 98 -4.92 11.18 -3.74
C LEU A 98 -5.37 9.85 -4.36
N ASP A 99 -6.40 9.89 -5.21
CA ASP A 99 -6.88 8.71 -5.93
C ASP A 99 -6.44 8.79 -7.39
N ARG A 100 -5.89 7.69 -7.92
CA ARG A 100 -5.32 7.63 -9.26
C ARG A 100 -5.78 6.40 -10.02
N LEU A 101 -6.22 6.60 -11.25
CA LEU A 101 -6.50 5.53 -12.20
C LEU A 101 -5.36 5.45 -13.20
N ARG A 102 -4.85 4.25 -13.44
CA ARG A 102 -3.85 4.00 -14.46
C ARG A 102 -4.44 3.17 -15.59
N ARG A 103 -4.10 3.56 -16.81
CA ARG A 103 -4.54 2.90 -18.04
C ARG A 103 -3.34 2.43 -18.84
N ALA A 104 -3.43 1.24 -19.41
CA ALA A 104 -2.47 0.76 -20.39
C ALA A 104 -2.57 1.57 -21.70
N ALA A 105 -1.65 1.31 -22.63
CA ALA A 105 -1.56 2.03 -23.91
C ALA A 105 -2.85 1.97 -24.75
N ASP A 106 -3.64 0.91 -24.58
CA ASP A 106 -4.93 0.71 -25.25
C ASP A 106 -6.10 1.44 -24.56
N GLY A 107 -5.85 2.14 -23.45
CA GLY A 107 -6.84 2.86 -22.65
C GLY A 107 -7.52 2.02 -21.57
N THR A 108 -7.24 0.71 -21.49
CA THR A 108 -7.83 -0.19 -20.50
C THR A 108 -7.35 0.19 -19.10
N PRO A 109 -8.25 0.41 -18.11
CA PRO A 109 -7.86 0.57 -16.71
C PRO A 109 -7.15 -0.68 -16.17
N VAL A 110 -5.94 -0.49 -15.64
CA VAL A 110 -5.13 -1.60 -15.10
C VAL A 110 -4.89 -1.48 -13.61
N SER A 111 -5.01 -0.28 -13.04
CA SER A 111 -4.95 -0.11 -11.59
C SER A 111 -5.75 1.09 -11.10
N LEU A 112 -6.37 0.95 -9.92
CA LEU A 112 -6.91 2.06 -9.13
C LEU A 112 -6.15 2.13 -7.81
N GLU A 113 -5.59 3.30 -7.50
CA GLU A 113 -4.80 3.53 -6.31
C GLU A 113 -5.40 4.64 -5.47
N ARG A 114 -5.41 4.46 -4.14
CA ARG A 114 -5.90 5.40 -3.15
C ARG A 114 -4.82 5.63 -2.12
N SER A 115 -4.24 6.82 -2.12
CA SER A 115 -3.18 7.24 -1.20
C SER A 115 -3.74 8.19 -0.14
N LEU A 116 -3.35 7.97 1.11
CA LEU A 116 -3.54 8.90 2.22
C LEU A 116 -2.17 9.26 2.79
N MET A 117 -1.87 10.56 2.85
CA MET A 117 -0.67 11.09 3.50
C MET A 117 -1.09 12.14 4.54
N PRO A 118 -0.27 12.43 5.57
CA PRO A 118 -0.67 13.39 6.60
C PRO A 118 -0.84 14.79 6.02
N ALA A 119 -1.97 15.43 6.34
CA ALA A 119 -2.19 16.85 6.03
C ALA A 119 -1.56 17.70 7.14
N VAL A 120 -0.23 17.86 7.09
CA VAL A 120 0.51 18.62 8.09
C VAL A 120 1.44 19.64 7.45
N GLY A 121 1.42 20.87 7.96
CA GLY A 121 2.30 21.94 7.50
C GLY A 121 2.12 22.19 6.00
N ASP A 122 3.21 22.28 5.25
CA ASP A 122 3.15 22.62 3.82
C ASP A 122 2.45 21.54 2.97
N LEU A 123 2.35 20.29 3.45
CA LEU A 123 1.63 19.22 2.75
C LEU A 123 0.14 19.53 2.57
N GLU A 124 -0.45 20.34 3.45
CA GLU A 124 -1.86 20.77 3.37
C GLU A 124 -2.17 21.54 2.07
N SER A 125 -1.14 22.12 1.45
CA SER A 125 -1.29 22.90 0.22
C SER A 125 -1.27 22.06 -1.06
N LEU A 126 -0.92 20.77 -0.97
CA LEU A 126 -0.69 19.89 -2.13
C LEU A 126 -1.86 19.83 -3.14
N PRO A 127 -3.14 19.76 -2.72
CA PRO A 127 -4.26 19.83 -3.67
C PRO A 127 -4.27 21.08 -4.57
N ARG A 128 -3.68 22.18 -4.10
CA ARG A 128 -3.58 23.44 -4.84
C ARG A 128 -2.30 23.58 -5.65
N ILE A 129 -1.17 23.10 -5.13
CA ILE A 129 0.14 23.29 -5.76
C ILE A 129 0.57 22.13 -6.66
N GLY A 130 -0.09 20.98 -6.56
CA GLY A 130 0.22 19.80 -7.37
C GLY A 130 1.36 18.96 -6.78
N LEU A 131 1.79 17.97 -7.58
CA LEU A 131 2.89 17.07 -7.26
C LEU A 131 4.14 17.47 -8.05
N ILE A 132 5.31 17.33 -7.44
CA ILE A 132 6.60 17.46 -8.12
C ILE A 132 6.76 16.28 -9.09
N ASP A 133 6.96 16.58 -10.37
CA ASP A 133 7.11 15.61 -11.46
C ASP A 133 5.99 14.55 -11.52
N ASN A 134 4.76 14.92 -11.10
CA ASN A 134 3.63 14.00 -10.95
C ASN A 134 3.90 12.79 -10.03
N SER A 135 4.91 12.87 -9.16
CA SER A 135 5.34 11.80 -8.28
C SER A 135 5.10 12.16 -6.82
N LEU A 136 4.23 11.39 -6.16
CA LEU A 136 3.97 11.54 -4.74
C LEU A 136 5.23 11.26 -3.91
N THR A 137 6.00 10.24 -4.24
CA THR A 137 7.23 9.89 -3.51
C THR A 137 8.29 10.99 -3.59
N ILE A 138 8.51 11.59 -4.77
CA ILE A 138 9.43 12.72 -4.92
C ILE A 138 8.92 13.93 -4.13
N THR A 139 7.62 14.21 -4.22
CA THR A 139 6.97 15.29 -3.49
C THR A 139 7.18 15.13 -1.98
N LEU A 140 6.80 13.99 -1.41
CA LEU A 140 6.97 13.70 0.02
C LEU A 140 8.43 13.82 0.47
N ALA A 141 9.38 13.32 -0.34
CA ALA A 141 10.80 13.43 -0.05
C ALA A 141 11.27 14.90 0.01
N ALA A 142 10.77 15.77 -0.88
CA ALA A 142 11.06 17.21 -0.86
C ALA A 142 10.54 17.90 0.41
N TYR A 143 9.46 17.38 1.00
CA TYR A 143 8.93 17.82 2.30
C TYR A 143 9.54 17.07 3.50
N GLY A 144 10.63 16.32 3.30
CA GLY A 144 11.37 15.64 4.36
C GLY A 144 10.78 14.32 4.82
N TYR A 145 9.83 13.74 4.07
CA TYR A 145 9.29 12.41 4.30
C TYR A 145 9.98 11.41 3.37
N VAL A 146 10.92 10.64 3.92
CA VAL A 146 11.64 9.59 3.20
C VAL A 146 11.33 8.25 3.86
N GLY A 147 10.63 7.38 3.13
CA GLY A 147 10.22 6.07 3.61
C GLY A 147 11.41 5.24 4.08
N ALA A 148 11.25 4.60 5.25
CA ALA A 148 12.29 3.82 5.90
C ALA A 148 11.84 2.40 6.21
N ASP A 149 10.62 2.26 6.73
CA ASP A 149 10.03 0.98 7.12
C ASP A 149 8.53 0.98 6.83
N GLY A 150 7.92 -0.20 6.85
CA GLY A 150 6.50 -0.35 6.58
C GLY A 150 6.08 -1.80 6.35
N ASP A 151 4.78 -2.02 6.38
CA ASP A 151 4.16 -3.30 6.06
C ASP A 151 3.40 -3.21 4.73
N GLN A 152 3.37 -4.32 4.01
CA GLN A 152 2.57 -4.46 2.80
C GLN A 152 1.85 -5.81 2.81
N TRP A 153 0.55 -5.74 2.60
CA TRP A 153 -0.34 -6.87 2.43
C TRP A 153 -0.75 -6.96 0.98
N ILE A 154 -0.78 -8.18 0.43
CA ILE A 154 -1.30 -8.44 -0.91
C ILE A 154 -2.24 -9.63 -0.82
N GLY A 155 -3.49 -9.40 -1.21
CA GLY A 155 -4.53 -10.42 -1.30
C GLY A 155 -5.21 -10.38 -2.67
N ALA A 156 -6.18 -11.28 -2.85
CA ALA A 156 -7.09 -11.26 -3.98
C ALA A 156 -8.51 -10.99 -3.44
N GLU A 157 -9.16 -9.93 -3.92
CA GLU A 157 -10.48 -9.51 -3.46
C GLU A 157 -11.40 -9.21 -4.64
N PRO A 158 -12.71 -9.51 -4.54
CA PRO A 158 -13.69 -9.08 -5.53
C PRO A 158 -13.84 -7.56 -5.53
N LEU A 159 -13.97 -6.96 -6.71
CA LEU A 159 -14.26 -5.55 -6.85
C LEU A 159 -15.63 -5.21 -6.26
N SER A 160 -15.70 -4.08 -5.54
CA SER A 160 -16.95 -3.42 -5.19
C SER A 160 -17.66 -2.90 -6.44
N ASP A 161 -18.94 -2.50 -6.32
CA ASP A 161 -19.69 -1.90 -7.42
C ASP A 161 -19.01 -0.64 -7.96
N GLU A 162 -18.64 0.28 -7.08
CA GLU A 162 -17.96 1.53 -7.43
C GLU A 162 -16.60 1.28 -8.11
N ASP A 163 -15.81 0.34 -7.58
CA ASP A 163 -14.50 0.02 -8.16
C ASP A 163 -14.64 -0.65 -9.53
N ALA A 164 -15.63 -1.53 -9.68
CA ALA A 164 -15.93 -2.20 -10.93
C ALA A 164 -16.32 -1.20 -12.02
N GLU A 165 -17.14 -0.20 -11.69
CA GLU A 165 -17.49 0.89 -12.61
C GLU A 165 -16.25 1.68 -13.03
N ARG A 166 -15.43 2.14 -12.08
CA ARG A 166 -14.21 2.91 -12.36
C ARG A 166 -13.20 2.13 -13.21
N LEU A 167 -13.08 0.83 -12.99
CA LEU A 167 -12.17 -0.06 -13.71
C LEU A 167 -12.76 -0.62 -15.01
N GLY A 168 -14.04 -0.37 -15.31
CA GLY A 168 -14.72 -0.92 -16.50
C GLY A 168 -14.80 -2.44 -16.48
N ARG A 169 -15.00 -3.04 -15.30
CA ARG A 169 -15.07 -4.48 -15.09
C ARG A 169 -16.45 -4.89 -14.55
N PRO A 170 -16.88 -6.15 -14.72
CA PRO A 170 -18.06 -6.66 -14.02
C PRO A 170 -17.88 -6.61 -12.49
N ILE A 171 -18.95 -6.33 -11.76
CA ILE A 171 -18.99 -6.40 -10.30
C ILE A 171 -18.51 -7.77 -9.84
N GLY A 172 -17.68 -7.81 -8.79
CA GLY A 172 -17.16 -9.06 -8.24
C GLY A 172 -15.99 -9.67 -9.02
N THR A 173 -15.53 -9.05 -10.11
CA THR A 173 -14.26 -9.42 -10.74
C THR A 173 -13.15 -9.40 -9.70
N VAL A 174 -12.32 -10.43 -9.63
CA VAL A 174 -11.27 -10.53 -8.61
C VAL A 174 -10.02 -9.78 -9.05
N PHE A 175 -9.56 -8.87 -8.21
CA PHE A 175 -8.33 -8.10 -8.40
C PHE A 175 -7.30 -8.46 -7.33
N LEU A 176 -6.02 -8.22 -7.63
CA LEU A 176 -5.01 -8.19 -6.58
C LEU A 176 -5.18 -6.88 -5.80
N LYS A 177 -5.39 -6.98 -4.48
CA LYS A 177 -5.46 -5.83 -3.60
C LYS A 177 -4.18 -5.74 -2.79
N ALA A 178 -3.43 -4.67 -2.98
CA ALA A 178 -2.27 -4.34 -2.17
C ALA A 178 -2.63 -3.24 -1.17
N SER A 179 -2.25 -3.40 0.10
CA SER A 179 -2.37 -2.37 1.13
C SER A 179 -1.00 -2.17 1.76
N ARG A 180 -0.46 -0.96 1.69
CA ARG A 180 0.88 -0.63 2.17
C ARG A 180 0.82 0.55 3.12
N THR A 181 1.48 0.43 4.26
CA THR A 181 1.72 1.55 5.17
C THR A 181 3.21 1.82 5.22
N THR A 182 3.62 3.07 5.07
CA THR A 182 5.03 3.47 5.12
C THR A 182 5.26 4.50 6.21
N TYR A 183 6.34 4.32 6.95
CA TYR A 183 6.83 5.24 7.97
C TYR A 183 8.23 5.75 7.59
N ASP A 184 8.53 7.00 7.96
CA ASP A 184 9.85 7.57 7.74
C ASP A 184 10.86 7.15 8.83
N ARG A 185 12.12 7.56 8.71
CA ARG A 185 13.19 7.25 9.68
C ARG A 185 12.96 7.83 11.09
N ARG A 186 11.99 8.73 11.23
CA ARG A 186 11.60 9.36 12.50
C ARG A 186 10.34 8.71 13.05
N GLU A 187 9.94 7.55 12.52
CA GLU A 187 8.73 6.80 12.87
C GLU A 187 7.44 7.60 12.62
N ARG A 188 7.48 8.62 11.75
CA ARG A 188 6.27 9.36 11.37
C ARG A 188 5.54 8.63 10.26
N PHE A 189 4.22 8.60 10.36
CA PHE A 189 3.36 8.16 9.26
C PHE A 189 3.66 8.99 8.01
N MET A 190 4.08 8.32 6.94
CA MET A 190 4.38 8.96 5.66
C MET A 190 3.20 8.81 4.71
N GLU A 191 2.71 7.58 4.54
CA GLU A 191 1.64 7.28 3.58
C GLU A 191 0.99 5.93 3.89
N HIS A 192 -0.31 5.83 3.60
CA HIS A 192 -1.04 4.59 3.46
C HIS A 192 -1.60 4.50 2.04
N VAL A 193 -1.37 3.38 1.35
CA VAL A 193 -1.79 3.17 -0.04
C VAL A 193 -2.59 1.89 -0.14
N GLU A 194 -3.78 1.99 -0.71
CA GLU A 194 -4.52 0.84 -1.22
C GLU A 194 -4.47 0.83 -2.74
N SER A 195 -4.18 -0.32 -3.34
CA SER A 195 -4.10 -0.48 -4.79
C SER A 195 -4.90 -1.70 -5.21
N LEU A 196 -5.83 -1.50 -6.14
CA LEU A 196 -6.47 -2.56 -6.90
C LEU A 196 -5.70 -2.72 -8.21
N LEU A 197 -5.16 -3.90 -8.43
CA LEU A 197 -4.25 -4.22 -9.53
C LEU A 197 -4.86 -5.34 -10.37
N ASP A 198 -5.01 -5.10 -11.68
CA ASP A 198 -5.59 -6.08 -12.59
C ASP A 198 -4.67 -7.31 -12.69
N PRO A 199 -5.12 -8.52 -12.33
CA PRO A 199 -4.28 -9.72 -12.30
C PRO A 199 -3.80 -10.19 -13.68
N VAL A 200 -4.38 -9.65 -14.77
CA VAL A 200 -3.86 -9.87 -16.13
C VAL A 200 -2.50 -9.22 -16.30
N HIS A 201 -2.33 -8.02 -15.75
CA HIS A 201 -1.11 -7.21 -15.88
C HIS A 201 -0.19 -7.34 -14.67
N PHE A 202 -0.76 -7.37 -13.47
CA PHE A 202 -0.02 -7.40 -12.23
C PHE A 202 0.06 -8.81 -11.66
N ARG A 203 1.26 -9.22 -11.24
CA ARG A 203 1.47 -10.51 -10.56
C ARG A 203 2.38 -10.34 -9.36
N LEU A 204 2.25 -11.25 -8.41
CA LEU A 204 3.18 -11.36 -7.29
C LEU A 204 4.25 -12.41 -7.63
N HIS A 205 5.50 -11.98 -7.68
CA HIS A 205 6.63 -12.87 -7.91
C HIS A 205 7.41 -13.09 -6.62
N LEU A 206 7.62 -14.37 -6.30
CA LEU A 206 8.35 -14.82 -5.11
C LEU A 206 9.40 -15.85 -5.54
N GLN A 207 10.66 -15.64 -5.17
CA GLN A 207 11.71 -16.64 -5.34
C GLN A 207 12.02 -17.30 -4.00
N PHE A 208 11.86 -18.62 -3.93
CA PHE A 208 12.20 -19.44 -2.77
C PHE A 208 13.42 -20.31 -3.07
N GLY A 209 14.23 -20.61 -2.05
CA GLY A 209 15.41 -21.49 -2.17
C GLY A 209 16.68 -20.82 -2.72
N ALA A 210 16.67 -19.51 -3.00
CA ALA A 210 17.87 -18.76 -3.29
C ALA A 210 18.62 -18.44 -1.97
N SER A 211 19.43 -19.39 -1.50
CA SER A 211 20.44 -19.11 -0.48
C SER A 211 21.39 -18.02 -0.99
N LYS A 212 21.50 -16.91 -0.25
CA LYS A 212 22.74 -16.14 -0.18
C LYS A 212 23.44 -16.49 1.12
#